data_AF-A0A177SIP7-F1
#
_entry.id   AF-A0A177SIP7-F1
#
_cell.length_a   1.000
_cell.length_b   1.000
_cell.length_c   1.000
_cell.angle_alpha   90.00
_cell.angle_beta   90.00
_cell.angle_gamma   90.00
#
_symmetry.space_group_name_H-M   'P 1'
#
loop_
_entity.id
_entity.type
_entity.pdbx_description
1 polymer ?
#
loop_
_entity_poly.entity_id
_entity_poly.type
_entity_poly.pdbx_seq_one_letter_code
_entity_poly.pdbx_strand_id
1 'polypeptide(L)'
;MELQQIRRMMTQTFEEEGYTTYFDREKSVLRIERKHDKSGVDVGLNPLVAKAKRRGVIAVEETIEYIRAVLGQTDQISLVGQEQKIFPVIRAKSFADTTKEGKTLVSTPHTGETKIMYALDLGATYRLIDEELLASAEWTAEQLSEVARFNVKSLEAPFKQDEVAGNIFYFLSLGDGYEASRVLNKTLLADYAAQIEGEFAVGIPHQDVLIFADIRNDAGYDVLQQLMFDFFSNGRVPVTALPFLYEDGNLEPVFVLAKNKQPKE
;
A
#
# COMPACT_ATOMS: atom_id res chain seq x y z
N MET A 1 -22.02 14.75 0.29
CA MET A 1 -21.55 15.89 1.09
C MET A 1 -20.85 16.87 0.17
N GLU A 2 -21.08 18.16 0.37
CA GLU A 2 -20.48 19.22 -0.44
C GLU A 2 -19.12 19.67 0.10
N LEU A 3 -18.27 20.22 -0.76
CA LEU A 3 -16.90 20.66 -0.41
C LEU A 3 -16.88 21.58 0.81
N GLN A 4 -17.83 22.52 0.89
CA GLN A 4 -17.91 23.47 1.99
C GLN A 4 -18.27 22.81 3.33
N GLN A 5 -19.06 21.74 3.30
CA GLN A 5 -19.41 20.98 4.52
C GLN A 5 -18.20 20.21 5.02
N ILE A 6 -17.51 19.50 4.12
CA ILE A 6 -16.30 18.74 4.45
C ILE A 6 -15.21 19.68 4.98
N ARG A 7 -14.96 20.81 4.31
CA ARG A 7 -14.00 21.81 4.78
C ARG A 7 -14.31 22.29 6.20
N ARG A 8 -15.56 22.68 6.48
CA ARG A 8 -15.95 23.15 7.82
C ARG A 8 -15.74 22.09 8.88
N MET A 9 -16.17 20.85 8.61
CA MET A 9 -16.00 19.73 9.53
C MET A 9 -14.52 19.51 9.87
N MET A 10 -13.65 19.45 8.85
CA MET A 10 -12.21 19.28 9.06
C MET A 10 -11.58 20.47 9.79
N THR A 11 -11.84 21.69 9.34
CA THR A 11 -11.34 22.91 9.97
C THR A 11 -11.71 22.96 11.45
N GLN A 12 -12.98 22.76 11.78
CA GLN A 12 -13.46 22.78 13.16
C GLN A 12 -12.75 21.72 14.01
N THR A 13 -12.69 20.48 13.51
CA THR A 13 -12.07 19.36 14.23
C THR A 13 -10.60 19.67 14.59
N PHE A 14 -9.80 20.09 13.61
CA PHE A 14 -8.37 20.32 13.83
C PHE A 14 -8.08 21.61 14.58
N GLU A 15 -8.89 22.66 14.45
CA GLU A 15 -8.73 23.88 15.24
C GLU A 15 -9.06 23.65 16.73
N GLU A 16 -10.09 22.84 17.03
CA GLU A 16 -10.44 22.42 18.40
C GLU A 16 -9.32 21.58 19.04
N GLU A 17 -8.62 20.76 18.25
CA GLU A 17 -7.43 20.00 18.67
C GLU A 17 -6.15 20.83 18.74
N GLY A 18 -6.23 22.13 18.44
CA GLY A 18 -5.13 23.05 18.61
C GLY A 18 -4.18 23.15 17.40
N TYR A 19 -4.53 22.60 16.25
CA TYR A 19 -3.82 22.82 14.99
C TYR A 19 -4.18 24.17 14.34
N THR A 20 -3.40 24.59 13.35
CA THR A 20 -3.73 25.71 12.47
C THR A 20 -4.18 25.18 11.12
N THR A 21 -5.26 25.75 10.56
CA THR A 21 -5.73 25.36 9.23
C THR A 21 -5.69 26.53 8.25
N TYR A 22 -5.38 26.24 7.00
CA TYR A 22 -5.38 27.21 5.90
C TYR A 22 -6.01 26.60 4.66
N PHE A 23 -6.94 27.32 4.03
CA PHE A 23 -7.63 26.83 2.83
C PHE A 23 -7.19 27.58 1.58
N ASP A 24 -6.51 26.87 0.68
CA ASP A 24 -6.22 27.33 -0.67
C ASP A 24 -7.46 27.10 -1.56
N ARG A 25 -8.15 28.19 -1.91
CA ARG A 25 -9.37 28.15 -2.72
C ARG A 25 -9.10 27.73 -4.17
N GLU A 26 -7.96 28.13 -4.73
CA GLU A 26 -7.62 27.85 -6.14
C GLU A 26 -7.33 26.37 -6.32
N LYS A 27 -6.54 25.79 -5.40
CA LYS A 27 -6.18 24.37 -5.45
C LYS A 27 -7.20 23.46 -4.79
N SER A 28 -8.18 24.03 -4.07
CA SER A 28 -9.12 23.28 -3.23
C SER A 28 -8.39 22.36 -2.22
N VAL A 29 -7.34 22.90 -1.59
CA VAL A 29 -6.49 22.19 -0.62
C VAL A 29 -6.67 22.79 0.76
N LEU A 30 -6.91 21.95 1.76
CA LEU A 30 -6.87 22.32 3.17
C LEU A 30 -5.54 21.89 3.78
N ARG A 31 -4.71 22.86 4.15
CA ARG A 31 -3.48 22.67 4.92
C ARG A 31 -3.81 22.60 6.40
N ILE A 32 -3.26 21.62 7.11
CA ILE A 32 -3.41 21.45 8.56
C ILE A 32 -2.01 21.31 9.15
N GLU A 33 -1.63 22.21 10.07
CA GLU A 33 -0.27 22.33 10.61
C GLU A 33 -0.24 22.36 12.14
N ARG A 34 0.83 21.79 12.69
CA ARG A 34 1.23 21.96 14.08
C ARG A 34 1.70 23.40 14.32
N LYS A 35 1.25 23.99 15.42
CA LYS A 35 1.55 25.40 15.75
C LYS A 35 3.05 25.65 16.00
N HIS A 36 3.77 24.67 16.55
CA HIS A 36 5.12 24.87 17.08
C HIS A 36 6.23 24.77 16.03
N ASP A 37 6.14 23.82 15.10
CA ASP A 37 7.16 23.51 14.10
C ASP A 37 6.69 23.74 12.65
N LYS A 38 5.42 24.09 12.45
CA LYS A 38 4.76 24.26 11.13
C LYS A 38 4.74 23.00 10.27
N SER A 39 5.07 21.83 10.84
CA SER A 39 4.90 20.57 10.13
C SER A 39 3.41 20.27 9.97
N GLY A 40 3.03 19.73 8.82
CA GLY A 40 1.63 19.64 8.45
C GLY A 40 1.34 18.82 7.21
N VAL A 41 0.04 18.63 6.95
CA VAL A 41 -0.48 17.83 5.85
C VAL A 41 -1.34 18.69 4.94
N ASP A 42 -1.22 18.48 3.63
CA ASP A 42 -2.09 19.05 2.61
C ASP A 42 -3.17 18.05 2.21
N VAL A 43 -4.43 18.47 2.33
CA VAL A 43 -5.59 17.63 2.01
C VAL A 43 -6.30 18.19 0.78
N GLY A 44 -6.25 17.45 -0.34
CA GLY A 44 -7.08 17.74 -1.50
C GLY A 44 -8.56 17.47 -1.20
N LEU A 45 -9.39 18.52 -1.17
CA LEU A 45 -10.80 18.39 -0.83
C LEU A 45 -11.65 17.78 -1.96
N ASN A 46 -11.28 18.01 -3.23
CA ASN A 46 -12.02 17.47 -4.38
C ASN A 46 -12.03 15.92 -4.43
N PRO A 47 -10.87 15.23 -4.29
CA PRO A 47 -10.85 13.77 -4.15
C PRO A 47 -11.68 13.28 -2.96
N LEU A 48 -11.62 14.00 -1.83
CA LEU A 48 -12.37 13.63 -0.63
C LEU A 48 -13.88 13.78 -0.83
N VAL A 49 -14.34 14.83 -1.51
CA VAL A 49 -15.75 14.99 -1.90
C VAL A 49 -16.20 13.81 -2.77
N ALA A 50 -15.40 13.40 -3.76
CA ALA A 50 -15.72 12.25 -4.61
C ALA A 50 -15.81 10.94 -3.80
N LYS A 51 -14.92 10.74 -2.82
CA LYS A 51 -14.97 9.59 -1.91
C LYS A 51 -16.21 9.64 -1.00
N ALA A 52 -16.52 10.81 -0.43
CA ALA A 52 -17.68 11.01 0.45
C ALA A 52 -19.02 10.91 -0.28
N LYS A 53 -19.09 11.23 -1.59
CA LYS A 53 -20.29 10.97 -2.40
C LYS A 53 -20.59 9.47 -2.54
N ARG A 54 -19.56 8.63 -2.58
CA ARG A 54 -19.70 7.17 -2.70
C ARG A 54 -19.90 6.47 -1.35
N ARG A 55 -19.15 6.88 -0.33
CA ARG A 55 -19.09 6.19 0.96
C ARG A 55 -19.81 6.91 2.11
N GLY A 56 -20.27 8.14 1.90
CA GLY A 56 -20.87 8.96 2.95
C GLY A 56 -19.84 9.62 3.88
N VAL A 57 -20.29 10.02 5.07
CA VAL A 57 -19.48 10.77 6.05
C VAL A 57 -18.28 9.99 6.57
N ILE A 58 -18.37 8.66 6.62
CA ILE A 58 -17.29 7.78 7.09
C ILE A 58 -15.98 7.99 6.31
N ALA A 59 -16.04 8.36 5.03
CA ALA A 59 -14.84 8.66 4.26
C ALA A 59 -14.11 9.92 4.75
N VAL A 60 -14.85 10.88 5.31
CA VAL A 60 -14.31 12.10 5.91
C VAL A 60 -13.72 11.77 7.29
N GLU A 61 -14.44 11.00 8.10
CA GLU A 61 -13.97 10.54 9.42
C GLU A 61 -12.67 9.73 9.31
N GLU A 62 -12.60 8.75 8.40
CA GLU A 62 -11.36 8.02 8.11
C GLU A 62 -10.20 8.94 7.71
N THR A 63 -10.50 10.01 6.96
CA THR A 63 -9.47 10.96 6.53
C THR A 63 -9.00 11.83 7.70
N ILE A 64 -9.91 12.22 8.60
CA ILE A 64 -9.57 12.92 9.84
C ILE A 64 -8.67 12.05 10.71
N GLU A 65 -9.05 10.78 10.96
CA GLU A 65 -8.23 9.86 11.75
C GLU A 65 -6.83 9.66 11.16
N TYR A 66 -6.74 9.51 9.83
CA TYR A 66 -5.46 9.44 9.13
C TYR A 66 -4.59 10.68 9.37
N ILE A 67 -5.17 11.89 9.24
CA ILE A 67 -4.42 13.13 9.44
C ILE A 67 -4.00 13.30 10.90
N ARG A 68 -4.87 12.97 11.87
CA ARG A 68 -4.52 12.96 13.30
C ARG A 68 -3.32 12.06 13.56
N ALA A 69 -3.32 10.85 13.00
CA ALA A 69 -2.22 9.92 13.15
C ALA A 69 -0.92 10.47 12.56
N VAL A 70 -0.93 11.09 11.38
CA VAL A 70 0.26 11.74 10.79
C VAL A 70 0.74 12.91 11.66
N LEU A 71 -0.17 13.79 12.10
CA LEU A 71 0.16 14.98 12.89
C LEU A 71 0.46 14.68 14.36
N GLY A 72 0.15 13.48 14.85
CA GLY A 72 0.49 13.00 16.19
C GLY A 72 1.92 12.45 16.28
N GLN A 73 2.58 12.19 15.15
CA GLN A 73 3.93 11.60 15.15
C GLN A 73 4.98 12.60 15.66
N THR A 74 5.62 12.30 16.78
CA THR A 74 6.77 13.07 17.30
C THR A 74 8.07 12.63 16.64
N ASP A 75 9.06 13.52 16.54
CA ASP A 75 10.37 13.19 15.94
C ASP A 75 11.16 12.11 16.70
N GLN A 76 10.87 11.94 18.01
CA GLN A 76 11.49 10.91 18.85
C GLN A 76 10.80 9.55 18.67
N ILE A 77 11.04 8.91 17.54
CA ILE A 77 10.68 7.51 17.31
C ILE A 77 11.94 6.65 17.48
N SER A 78 11.82 5.53 18.18
CA SER A 78 12.87 4.51 18.30
C SER A 78 12.33 3.15 17.81
N LEU A 79 13.19 2.34 17.21
CA LEU A 79 12.87 0.96 16.83
C LEU A 79 12.96 0.00 18.02
N VAL A 80 13.79 0.33 19.01
CA VAL A 80 14.02 -0.51 20.20
C VAL A 80 12.73 -0.62 21.00
N GLY A 81 12.27 -1.85 21.26
CA GLY A 81 11.02 -2.13 21.95
C GLY A 81 9.76 -2.01 21.07
N GLN A 82 9.92 -1.77 19.76
CA GLN A 82 8.83 -1.73 18.78
C GLN A 82 8.98 -2.82 17.71
N GLU A 83 9.75 -3.87 17.98
CA GLU A 83 10.10 -4.94 17.04
C GLU A 83 8.85 -5.53 16.38
N GLN A 84 7.79 -5.77 17.16
CA GLN A 84 6.53 -6.37 16.71
C GLN A 84 5.68 -5.47 15.80
N LYS A 85 6.06 -4.19 15.66
CA LYS A 85 5.39 -3.21 14.81
C LYS A 85 6.16 -2.94 13.53
N ILE A 86 7.25 -3.65 13.27
CA ILE A 86 8.06 -3.43 12.08
C ILE A 86 7.58 -4.37 11.00
N PHE A 87 7.14 -3.82 9.87
CA PHE A 87 6.63 -4.59 8.75
C PHE A 87 7.35 -4.24 7.45
N PRO A 88 7.53 -5.20 6.54
CA PRO A 88 8.00 -4.91 5.20
C PRO A 88 6.83 -4.31 4.42
N VAL A 89 7.13 -3.44 3.47
CA VAL A 89 6.17 -2.90 2.50
C VAL A 89 6.72 -3.05 1.09
N ILE A 90 5.89 -3.51 0.17
CA ILE A 90 6.27 -3.63 -1.24
C ILE A 90 6.09 -2.27 -1.92
N ARG A 91 7.10 -1.87 -2.69
CA ARG A 91 7.11 -0.64 -3.48
C ARG A 91 7.52 -0.94 -4.91
N ALA A 92 7.07 -0.08 -5.83
CA ALA A 92 7.66 0.00 -7.16
C ALA A 92 9.18 0.17 -7.03
N LYS A 93 9.95 -0.47 -7.90
CA LYS A 93 11.42 -0.31 -7.92
C LYS A 93 11.84 1.15 -8.10
N SER A 94 11.04 1.92 -8.83
CA SER A 94 11.21 3.36 -9.08
C SER A 94 10.80 4.27 -7.91
N PHE A 95 10.26 3.73 -6.82
CA PHE A 95 9.90 4.53 -5.64
C PHE A 95 11.15 5.23 -5.09
N ALA A 96 11.02 6.48 -4.62
CA ALA A 96 12.17 7.26 -4.17
C ALA A 96 12.91 6.58 -3.00
N ASP A 97 14.24 6.55 -3.07
CA ASP A 97 15.09 6.03 -1.99
C ASP A 97 15.38 7.08 -0.90
N THR A 98 14.91 8.31 -1.08
CA THR A 98 15.11 9.39 -0.13
C THR A 98 13.79 10.08 0.23
N THR A 99 13.68 10.55 1.48
CA THR A 99 12.56 11.39 1.92
C THR A 99 12.68 12.80 1.35
N LYS A 100 11.63 13.61 1.52
CA LYS A 100 11.68 15.04 1.16
C LYS A 100 12.70 15.83 1.98
N GLU A 101 13.01 15.39 3.20
CA GLU A 101 14.09 15.97 4.02
C GLU A 101 15.48 15.42 3.65
N GLY A 102 15.58 14.55 2.64
CA GLY A 102 16.86 14.03 2.13
C GLY A 102 17.39 12.81 2.89
N LYS A 103 16.59 12.19 3.78
CA LYS A 103 17.00 10.98 4.50
C LYS A 103 16.93 9.75 3.61
N THR A 104 17.96 8.91 3.61
CA THR A 104 17.98 7.65 2.86
C THR A 104 17.10 6.60 3.53
N LEU A 105 16.18 6.01 2.77
CA LEU A 105 15.29 4.95 3.20
C LEU A 105 15.96 3.58 3.08
N VAL A 106 15.80 2.75 4.10
CA VAL A 106 16.33 1.38 4.08
C VAL A 106 15.47 0.54 3.12
N SER A 107 16.12 -0.12 2.16
CA SER A 107 15.43 -0.98 1.20
C SER A 107 16.25 -2.21 0.81
N THR A 108 15.59 -3.25 0.31
CA THR A 108 16.22 -4.45 -0.26
C THR A 108 15.54 -4.84 -1.58
N PRO A 109 16.27 -5.45 -2.53
CA PRO A 109 15.68 -5.94 -3.77
C PRO A 109 14.60 -7.00 -3.53
N HIS A 110 13.57 -7.04 -4.40
CA HIS A 110 12.53 -8.06 -4.37
C HIS A 110 12.35 -8.73 -5.73
N THR A 111 11.99 -7.96 -6.76
CA THR A 111 11.88 -8.46 -8.15
C THR A 111 12.47 -7.44 -9.12
N GLY A 112 12.38 -7.72 -10.43
CA GLY A 112 12.70 -6.74 -11.47
C GLY A 112 11.88 -5.45 -11.39
N GLU A 113 10.65 -5.55 -10.86
CA GLU A 113 9.64 -4.49 -10.82
C GLU A 113 9.46 -3.86 -9.43
N THR A 114 9.88 -4.55 -8.37
CA THR A 114 9.56 -4.16 -6.99
C THR A 114 10.77 -4.23 -6.07
N LYS A 115 10.69 -3.47 -4.98
CA LYS A 115 11.62 -3.53 -3.86
C LYS A 115 10.87 -3.58 -2.54
N ILE A 116 11.53 -4.09 -1.52
CA ILE A 116 11.04 -4.10 -0.14
C ILE A 116 11.61 -2.88 0.57
N MET A 117 10.72 -2.08 1.15
CA MET A 117 11.08 -1.08 2.15
C MET A 117 10.54 -1.54 3.51
N TYR A 118 10.95 -0.86 4.58
CA TYR A 118 10.58 -1.22 5.94
C TYR A 118 9.84 -0.08 6.61
N ALA A 119 8.83 -0.44 7.38
CA ALA A 119 7.93 0.50 8.01
C ALA A 119 7.78 0.18 9.50
N LEU A 120 7.82 1.20 10.33
CA LEU A 120 7.33 1.13 11.70
C LEU A 120 5.84 1.48 11.69
N ASP A 121 5.02 0.52 12.09
CA ASP A 121 3.58 0.69 12.25
C ASP A 121 3.27 1.59 13.44
N LEU A 122 2.38 2.55 13.20
CA LEU A 122 1.88 3.53 14.15
C LEU A 122 0.35 3.46 14.27
N GLY A 123 -0.26 2.35 13.83
CA GLY A 123 -1.69 2.09 13.87
C GLY A 123 -2.39 2.57 12.60
N ALA A 124 -2.87 3.81 12.59
CA ALA A 124 -3.58 4.33 11.40
C ALA A 124 -2.63 4.74 10.26
N THR A 125 -1.32 4.77 10.52
CA THR A 125 -0.26 5.14 9.58
C THR A 125 0.99 4.34 9.91
N TYR A 126 2.00 4.42 9.06
CA TYR A 126 3.34 3.95 9.38
C TYR A 126 4.38 4.99 8.94
N ARG A 127 5.58 4.88 9.50
CA ARG A 127 6.76 5.63 9.08
C ARG A 127 7.74 4.69 8.38
N LEU A 128 8.20 5.07 7.19
CA LEU A 128 9.28 4.32 6.54
C LEU A 128 10.59 4.52 7.31
N ILE A 129 11.35 3.43 7.47
CA ILE A 129 12.57 3.40 8.26
C ILE A 129 13.72 3.92 7.40
N ASP A 130 14.34 4.99 7.87
CA ASP A 130 15.53 5.60 7.30
C ASP A 130 16.81 5.07 7.96
N GLU A 131 17.96 5.26 7.31
CA GLU A 131 19.26 4.78 7.79
C GLU A 131 19.65 5.41 9.15
N GLU A 132 19.25 6.66 9.42
CA GLU A 132 19.52 7.32 10.70
C GLU A 132 18.74 6.66 11.84
N LEU A 133 17.45 6.38 11.63
CA LEU A 133 16.60 5.68 12.58
C LEU A 133 17.13 4.27 12.85
N LEU A 134 17.56 3.56 11.81
CA LEU A 134 18.16 2.24 11.93
C LEU A 134 19.45 2.28 12.76
N ALA A 135 20.35 3.22 12.46
CA ALA A 135 21.61 3.42 13.17
C ALA A 135 21.38 3.81 14.64
N SER A 136 20.37 4.63 14.93
CA SER A 136 20.02 5.02 16.30
C SER A 136 19.57 3.85 17.18
N ALA A 137 19.06 2.79 16.56
CA ALA A 137 18.68 1.55 17.23
C ALA A 137 19.82 0.52 17.31
N GLU A 138 20.99 0.84 16.74
CA GLU A 138 22.15 -0.06 16.61
C GLU A 138 21.82 -1.37 15.89
N TRP A 139 20.90 -1.34 14.92
CA TRP A 139 20.48 -2.50 14.15
C TRP A 139 21.14 -2.57 12.78
N THR A 140 21.29 -3.77 12.25
CA THR A 140 21.68 -3.98 10.85
C THR A 140 20.47 -4.05 9.93
N ALA A 141 20.68 -3.85 8.63
CA ALA A 141 19.63 -4.00 7.63
C ALA A 141 19.12 -5.46 7.56
N GLU A 142 19.98 -6.44 7.80
CA GLU A 142 19.63 -7.85 7.89
C GLU A 142 18.69 -8.11 9.07
N GLN A 143 19.04 -7.63 10.26
CA GLN A 143 18.21 -7.76 11.45
C GLN A 143 16.83 -7.11 11.23
N LEU A 144 16.80 -5.91 10.64
CA LEU A 144 15.55 -5.25 10.28
C LEU A 144 14.71 -6.11 9.33
N SER A 145 15.34 -6.69 8.31
CA SER A 145 14.67 -7.57 7.33
C SER A 145 14.08 -8.81 7.98
N GLU A 146 14.83 -9.46 8.87
CA GLU A 146 14.40 -10.66 9.59
C GLU A 146 13.19 -10.38 10.49
N VAL A 147 13.26 -9.32 11.30
CA VAL A 147 12.15 -8.89 12.16
C VAL A 147 10.90 -8.59 11.33
N ALA A 148 11.05 -7.79 10.28
CA ALA A 148 9.95 -7.44 9.38
C ALA A 148 9.30 -8.70 8.75
N ARG A 149 10.13 -9.60 8.22
CA ARG A 149 9.65 -10.85 7.59
C ARG A 149 9.05 -11.82 8.60
N PHE A 150 9.45 -11.78 9.86
CA PHE A 150 8.81 -12.55 10.90
C PHE A 150 7.39 -12.02 11.18
N ASN A 151 7.25 -10.70 11.33
CA ASN A 151 5.95 -10.08 11.61
C ASN A 151 4.95 -10.25 10.46
N VAL A 152 5.38 -10.16 9.20
CA VAL A 152 4.44 -10.35 8.07
C VAL A 152 3.88 -11.78 8.00
N LYS A 153 4.58 -12.77 8.56
CA LYS A 153 4.10 -14.16 8.63
C LYS A 153 3.00 -14.37 9.67
N SER A 154 2.91 -13.52 10.69
CA SER A 154 1.87 -13.61 11.71
C SER A 154 0.55 -12.98 11.25
N LEU A 155 0.55 -12.25 10.13
CA LEU A 155 -0.63 -11.63 9.58
C LEU A 155 -1.56 -12.66 8.92
N GLU A 156 -2.85 -12.60 9.26
CA GLU A 156 -3.87 -13.43 8.60
C GLU A 156 -3.98 -13.09 7.11
N ALA A 157 -4.28 -14.08 6.28
CA ALA A 157 -4.50 -13.90 4.85
C ALA A 157 -5.84 -14.53 4.40
N PRO A 158 -6.99 -14.01 4.86
CA PRO A 158 -8.30 -14.56 4.50
C PRO A 158 -8.68 -14.15 3.07
N PHE A 159 -8.13 -14.86 2.09
CA PHE A 159 -8.43 -14.63 0.69
C PHE A 159 -9.89 -14.89 0.36
N LYS A 160 -10.48 -14.01 -0.44
CA LYS A 160 -11.77 -14.24 -1.09
C LYS A 160 -11.54 -14.91 -2.43
N GLN A 161 -12.15 -16.06 -2.65
CA GLN A 161 -12.07 -16.78 -3.90
C GLN A 161 -13.21 -16.36 -4.84
N ASP A 162 -12.90 -16.23 -6.13
CA ASP A 162 -13.87 -16.07 -7.21
C ASP A 162 -13.44 -16.91 -8.43
N GLU A 163 -14.40 -17.28 -9.27
CA GLU A 163 -14.16 -18.02 -10.50
C GLU A 163 -14.64 -17.20 -11.71
N VAL A 164 -13.72 -16.94 -12.65
CA VAL A 164 -14.01 -16.14 -13.85
C VAL A 164 -13.49 -16.86 -15.08
N ALA A 165 -14.40 -17.16 -16.02
CA ALA A 165 -14.09 -17.86 -17.26
C ALA A 165 -13.31 -19.17 -17.04
N GLY A 166 -13.61 -19.91 -15.97
CA GLY A 166 -12.95 -21.17 -15.62
C GLY A 166 -11.55 -21.02 -15.04
N ASN A 167 -11.17 -19.84 -14.57
CA ASN A 167 -9.93 -19.57 -13.82
C ASN A 167 -10.29 -19.16 -12.39
N ILE A 168 -9.44 -19.47 -11.42
CA ILE A 168 -9.71 -19.15 -10.01
C ILE A 168 -8.86 -17.97 -9.57
N PHE A 169 -9.46 -16.98 -8.92
CA PHE A 169 -8.78 -15.81 -8.40
C PHE A 169 -9.00 -15.71 -6.89
N TYR A 170 -7.94 -15.42 -6.16
CA TYR A 170 -7.96 -15.21 -4.72
C TYR A 170 -7.54 -13.78 -4.43
N PHE A 171 -8.41 -13.01 -3.78
CA PHE A 171 -8.21 -11.61 -3.50
C PHE A 171 -8.03 -11.34 -2.01
N LEU A 172 -6.99 -10.58 -1.69
CA LEU A 172 -6.75 -10.05 -0.36
C LEU A 172 -6.72 -8.51 -0.41
N SER A 173 -7.65 -7.90 0.32
CA SER A 173 -7.75 -6.45 0.50
C SER A 173 -8.49 -6.18 1.81
N LEU A 174 -7.74 -6.08 2.92
CA LEU A 174 -8.27 -5.91 4.27
C LEU A 174 -8.31 -4.43 4.68
N GLY A 175 -7.51 -3.58 4.02
CA GLY A 175 -7.23 -2.21 4.40
C GLY A 175 -6.21 -2.09 5.54
N ASP A 176 -5.36 -3.11 5.78
CA ASP A 176 -4.35 -3.07 6.85
C ASP A 176 -3.02 -2.44 6.43
N GLY A 177 -2.82 -2.19 5.13
CA GLY A 177 -1.63 -1.53 4.59
C GLY A 177 -0.48 -2.49 4.31
N TYR A 178 -0.65 -3.79 4.57
CA TYR A 178 0.37 -4.83 4.46
C TYR A 178 -0.09 -6.02 3.61
N GLU A 179 -1.13 -5.87 2.79
CA GLU A 179 -1.65 -6.94 1.92
C GLU A 179 -0.60 -7.39 0.92
N ALA A 180 -0.04 -6.45 0.15
CA ALA A 180 1.05 -6.74 -0.78
C ALA A 180 2.24 -7.39 -0.09
N SER A 181 2.50 -7.04 1.17
CA SER A 181 3.64 -7.54 1.93
C SER A 181 3.57 -9.04 2.22
N ARG A 182 2.37 -9.62 2.25
CA ARG A 182 2.18 -11.07 2.43
C ARG A 182 2.74 -11.90 1.30
N VAL A 183 3.07 -11.29 0.15
CA VAL A 183 3.87 -11.94 -0.90
C VAL A 183 5.24 -12.43 -0.38
N LEU A 184 5.76 -11.85 0.70
CA LEU A 184 7.03 -12.26 1.30
C LEU A 184 6.90 -13.50 2.19
N ASN A 185 5.67 -13.95 2.47
CA ASN A 185 5.41 -15.17 3.21
C ASN A 185 5.55 -16.38 2.27
N LYS A 186 6.76 -16.96 2.24
CA LYS A 186 7.07 -18.11 1.38
C LYS A 186 6.21 -19.34 1.67
N THR A 187 5.80 -19.55 2.93
CA THR A 187 4.92 -20.66 3.30
C THR A 187 3.54 -20.47 2.70
N LEU A 188 2.97 -19.26 2.82
CA LEU A 188 1.70 -18.92 2.19
C LEU A 188 1.72 -19.14 0.67
N LEU A 189 2.78 -18.69 -0.01
CA LEU A 189 2.92 -18.93 -1.46
C LEU A 189 3.03 -20.42 -1.79
N ALA A 190 3.81 -21.18 -1.03
CA ALA A 190 3.96 -22.62 -1.27
C ALA A 190 2.66 -23.40 -1.03
N ASP A 191 1.90 -23.04 0.01
CA ASP A 191 0.60 -23.65 0.33
C ASP A 191 -0.40 -23.43 -0.80
N TYR A 192 -0.43 -22.22 -1.38
CA TYR A 192 -1.25 -21.93 -2.55
C TYR A 192 -0.73 -22.65 -3.79
N ALA A 193 0.57 -22.61 -4.08
CA ALA A 193 1.16 -23.29 -5.23
C ALA A 193 0.81 -24.79 -5.26
N ALA A 194 0.73 -25.45 -4.10
CA ALA A 194 0.39 -26.87 -3.98
C ALA A 194 -1.06 -27.21 -4.38
N GLN A 195 -1.98 -26.23 -4.40
CA GLN A 195 -3.39 -26.42 -4.77
C GLN A 195 -3.76 -25.80 -6.12
N ILE A 196 -2.84 -25.08 -6.78
CA ILE A 196 -3.06 -24.53 -8.12
C ILE A 196 -3.02 -25.66 -9.15
N GLU A 197 -3.99 -25.70 -10.05
CA GLU A 197 -4.05 -26.71 -11.13
C GLU A 197 -3.38 -26.24 -12.43
N GLY A 198 -3.47 -24.93 -12.74
CA GLY A 198 -2.88 -24.30 -13.90
C GLY A 198 -1.56 -23.58 -13.58
N GLU A 199 -1.35 -22.41 -14.17
CA GLU A 199 -0.20 -21.56 -13.86
C GLU A 199 -0.50 -20.68 -12.65
N PHE A 200 0.41 -20.65 -11.67
CA PHE A 200 0.25 -19.80 -10.50
C PHE A 200 0.76 -18.39 -10.79
N ALA A 201 -0.18 -17.46 -11.01
CA ALA A 201 0.13 -16.05 -11.16
C ALA A 201 -0.15 -15.27 -9.86
N VAL A 202 0.67 -14.25 -9.61
CA VAL A 202 0.61 -13.37 -8.44
C VAL A 202 0.53 -11.91 -8.91
N GLY A 203 -0.45 -11.17 -8.41
CA GLY A 203 -0.65 -9.76 -8.70
C GLY A 203 -0.40 -8.88 -7.48
N ILE A 204 0.42 -7.84 -7.65
CA ILE A 204 0.68 -6.80 -6.63
C ILE A 204 0.48 -5.41 -7.25
N PRO A 205 -0.77 -5.05 -7.60
CA PRO A 205 -1.02 -3.80 -8.32
C PRO A 205 -0.87 -2.56 -7.43
N HIS A 206 -1.10 -2.74 -6.13
CA HIS A 206 -1.20 -1.69 -5.13
C HIS A 206 -0.74 -2.24 -3.78
N GLN A 207 -0.34 -1.37 -2.86
CA GLN A 207 0.04 -1.76 -1.49
C GLN A 207 -1.04 -2.59 -0.77
N ASP A 208 -2.30 -2.16 -0.91
CA ASP A 208 -3.43 -2.75 -0.17
C ASP A 208 -4.14 -3.90 -0.92
N VAL A 209 -3.48 -4.47 -1.92
CA VAL A 209 -4.03 -5.52 -2.77
C VAL A 209 -2.99 -6.60 -3.05
N LEU A 210 -3.35 -7.85 -2.77
CA LEU A 210 -2.64 -9.04 -3.21
C LEU A 210 -3.62 -9.97 -3.92
N ILE A 211 -3.23 -10.43 -5.11
CA ILE A 211 -4.03 -11.33 -5.93
C ILE A 211 -3.22 -12.60 -6.16
N PHE A 212 -3.80 -13.77 -5.91
CA PHE A 212 -3.30 -15.04 -6.43
C PHE A 212 -4.27 -15.52 -7.51
N ALA A 213 -3.76 -16.15 -8.56
CA ALA A 213 -4.59 -16.65 -9.65
C ALA A 213 -4.11 -18.03 -10.10
N ASP A 214 -5.07 -18.95 -10.22
CA ASP A 214 -4.96 -20.23 -10.89
C ASP A 214 -5.38 -20.04 -12.35
N ILE A 215 -4.40 -19.82 -13.22
CA ILE A 215 -4.64 -19.57 -14.63
C ILE A 215 -4.69 -20.90 -15.38
N ARG A 216 -5.91 -21.32 -15.72
CA ARG A 216 -6.20 -22.60 -16.37
C ARG A 216 -6.38 -22.47 -17.88
N ASN A 217 -6.56 -21.24 -18.38
CA ASN A 217 -6.71 -20.94 -19.81
C ASN A 217 -6.29 -19.50 -20.16
N ASP A 218 -6.11 -19.23 -21.47
CA ASP A 218 -5.68 -17.92 -22.01
C ASP A 218 -6.53 -16.74 -21.52
N ALA A 219 -7.84 -16.92 -21.29
CA ALA A 219 -8.72 -15.84 -20.85
C ALA A 219 -8.40 -15.38 -19.42
N GLY A 220 -7.78 -16.24 -18.60
CA GLY A 220 -7.36 -15.89 -17.24
C GLY A 220 -6.32 -14.77 -17.22
N TYR A 221 -5.40 -14.76 -18.18
CA TYR A 221 -4.39 -13.71 -18.31
C TYR A 221 -5.01 -12.35 -18.69
N ASP A 222 -5.99 -12.34 -19.59
CA ASP A 222 -6.72 -11.12 -19.96
C ASP A 222 -7.46 -10.53 -18.74
N VAL A 223 -8.12 -11.39 -17.95
CA VAL A 223 -8.81 -10.99 -16.71
C VAL A 223 -7.82 -10.46 -15.69
N LEU A 224 -6.71 -11.17 -15.45
CA LEU A 224 -5.68 -10.74 -14.51
C LEU A 224 -5.09 -9.38 -14.90
N GLN A 225 -4.79 -9.17 -16.18
CA GLN A 225 -4.23 -7.90 -16.65
C GLN A 225 -5.21 -6.73 -16.45
N GLN A 226 -6.51 -6.94 -16.70
CA GLN A 226 -7.54 -5.92 -16.44
C GLN A 226 -7.63 -5.58 -14.95
N LEU A 227 -7.64 -6.58 -14.08
CA LEU A 227 -7.65 -6.40 -12.63
C LEU A 227 -6.41 -5.62 -12.16
N MET A 228 -5.22 -6.03 -12.63
CA MET A 228 -3.96 -5.36 -12.32
C MET A 228 -4.01 -3.89 -12.70
N PHE A 229 -4.44 -3.57 -13.93
CA PHE A 229 -4.51 -2.20 -14.42
C PHE A 229 -5.51 -1.34 -13.65
N ASP A 230 -6.68 -1.89 -13.30
CA ASP A 230 -7.71 -1.17 -12.55
C ASP A 230 -7.23 -0.78 -11.15
N PHE A 231 -6.68 -1.75 -10.40
CA PHE A 231 -6.15 -1.49 -9.06
C PHE A 231 -4.91 -0.58 -9.07
N PHE A 232 -4.03 -0.76 -10.06
CA PHE A 232 -2.86 0.10 -10.24
C PHE A 232 -3.27 1.56 -10.51
N SER A 233 -4.24 1.78 -11.39
CA SER A 233 -4.65 3.13 -11.81
C SER A 233 -5.45 3.88 -10.75
N ASN A 234 -6.22 3.15 -9.93
CA ASN A 234 -7.12 3.74 -8.94
C ASN A 234 -6.55 3.74 -7.51
N GLY A 235 -5.41 3.08 -7.30
CA GLY A 235 -4.74 2.97 -6.01
C GLY A 235 -4.02 4.26 -5.57
N ARG A 236 -3.87 4.45 -4.26
CA ARG A 236 -3.12 5.59 -3.67
C ARG A 236 -1.61 5.41 -3.74
N VAL A 237 -1.16 4.17 -3.60
CA VAL A 237 0.25 3.75 -3.59
C VAL A 237 0.41 2.61 -4.61
N PRO A 238 0.39 2.93 -5.92
CA PRO A 238 0.56 1.93 -6.96
C PRO A 238 1.93 1.26 -6.88
N VAL A 239 1.99 -0.03 -7.23
CA VAL A 239 3.22 -0.85 -7.14
C VAL A 239 3.69 -1.27 -8.54
N THR A 240 2.94 -2.10 -9.25
CA THR A 240 3.25 -2.47 -10.64
C THR A 240 1.98 -2.84 -11.40
N ALA A 241 1.95 -2.63 -12.71
CA ALA A 241 0.85 -3.11 -13.56
C ALA A 241 1.09 -4.54 -14.06
N LEU A 242 2.29 -5.10 -13.84
CA LEU A 242 2.67 -6.43 -14.31
C LEU A 242 2.36 -7.49 -13.25
N PRO A 243 1.67 -8.58 -13.60
CA PRO A 243 1.61 -9.75 -12.75
C PRO A 243 2.95 -10.50 -12.80
N PHE A 244 3.12 -11.42 -11.86
CA PHE A 244 4.26 -12.32 -11.74
C PHE A 244 3.79 -13.76 -11.93
N LEU A 245 4.61 -14.61 -12.55
CA LEU A 245 4.48 -16.06 -12.40
C LEU A 245 5.29 -16.52 -11.20
N TYR A 246 4.73 -17.45 -10.45
CA TYR A 246 5.39 -18.09 -9.33
C TYR A 246 5.94 -19.45 -9.74
N GLU A 247 7.26 -19.61 -9.65
CA GLU A 247 7.95 -20.89 -9.89
C GLU A 247 9.05 -21.11 -8.84
N ASP A 248 9.00 -22.24 -8.13
CA ASP A 248 10.01 -22.66 -7.14
C ASP A 248 10.43 -21.57 -6.13
N GLY A 249 9.47 -20.77 -5.67
CA GLY A 249 9.73 -19.70 -4.70
C GLY A 249 10.21 -18.39 -5.31
N ASN A 250 10.29 -18.28 -6.64
CA ASN A 250 10.64 -17.08 -7.36
C ASN A 250 9.41 -16.43 -8.00
N LEU A 251 9.49 -15.11 -8.20
CA LEU A 251 8.45 -14.31 -8.83
C LEU A 251 9.01 -13.65 -10.09
N GLU A 252 8.59 -14.14 -11.25
CA GLU A 252 9.05 -13.62 -12.55
C GLU A 252 8.00 -12.70 -13.15
N PRO A 253 8.32 -11.42 -13.43
CA PRO A 253 7.37 -10.51 -14.07
C PRO A 253 7.00 -11.02 -15.45
N VAL A 254 5.71 -11.07 -15.77
CA VAL A 254 5.23 -11.51 -17.08
C VAL A 254 4.48 -10.41 -17.82
N PHE A 255 4.82 -10.26 -19.09
CA PHE A 255 4.05 -9.44 -20.02
C PHE A 255 2.96 -10.30 -20.64
N VAL A 256 1.73 -10.08 -20.20
CA VAL A 256 0.56 -10.58 -20.93
C VAL A 256 0.43 -9.76 -22.21
N LEU A 257 0.88 -10.33 -23.33
CA LEU A 257 0.61 -9.75 -24.64
C LEU A 257 -0.89 -9.88 -24.91
N ALA A 258 -1.61 -8.76 -24.86
CA ALA A 258 -2.99 -8.72 -25.33
C ALA A 258 -3.02 -9.24 -26.77
N LYS A 259 -3.68 -10.38 -27.01
CA LYS A 259 -3.95 -10.82 -28.38
C LYS A 259 -4.85 -9.75 -29.00
N ASN A 260 -4.29 -8.91 -29.87
CA ASN A 260 -5.06 -7.97 -30.69
C ASN A 260 -6.21 -8.75 -31.31
N LYS A 261 -7.45 -8.45 -30.90
CA LYS A 261 -8.63 -8.85 -31.66
C LYS A 261 -8.50 -8.17 -33.01
N GLN A 262 -7.97 -8.89 -34.02
CA GLN A 262 -8.12 -8.45 -35.39
C GLN A 262 -9.62 -8.25 -35.63
N PRO A 263 -10.05 -7.09 -36.17
CA PRO A 263 -11.40 -6.97 -36.68
C PRO A 263 -11.55 -8.07 -37.73
N LYS A 264 -12.55 -8.95 -37.55
CA LYS A 264 -12.96 -9.82 -38.65
C LYS A 264 -13.49 -8.89 -39.74
N GLU A 265 -12.79 -8.85 -40.88
CA GLU A 265 -13.34 -8.36 -42.15
C GLU A 265 -14.56 -9.19 -42.56
#